data_AF-A0AAE5S842-F1
#
_entry.id   AF-A0AAE5S842-F1
#
_cell.length_a   1.000
_cell.length_b   1.000
_cell.length_c   1.000
_cell.angle_alpha   90.00
_cell.angle_beta   90.00
_cell.angle_gamma   90.00
#
_symmetry.space_group_name_H-M   'P 1'
#
loop_
_entity.id
_entity.type
_entity.pdbx_description
1 polymer ?
#
loop_
_entity_poly.entity_id
_entity_poly.type
_entity_poly.pdbx_seq_one_letter_code
_entity_poly.pdbx_strand_id
1 'polypeptide(L)'
;MTFQPRYAIDTRQGDCSMHGRYTNTLVEQFGADPIWYGCPGCEFDNRHSADISVRADGVLVHTERLLNARLLDSCIPARFQQSTLENWKAGDDDAKARAWSVATGFVEAFAENYQAGRCVMLLGQVGTGKTHLATAMLQQVIRYFGNQGVTGLYVTAGGIIRSVKETFGSQAKTESKVYADLIGPHLLVIDEVGLQNGTDFERQVLFEVINGRYEQLKPTIVVSNLSITDLKMSMGDRAVDRLRDRGGLVCVFRWPSARGAA
;
A
#
# COMPACT_ATOMS: atom_id res chain seq x y z
N MET A 1 13.73 -27.68 -0.14
CA MET A 1 13.29 -26.61 0.79
C MET A 1 11.78 -26.66 0.87
N THR A 2 11.22 -26.97 2.03
CA THR A 2 9.76 -26.97 2.26
C THR A 2 9.24 -25.54 2.19
N PHE A 3 8.38 -25.25 1.22
CA PHE A 3 7.68 -23.97 1.10
C PHE A 3 6.81 -23.76 2.34
N GLN A 4 7.13 -22.77 3.17
CA GLN A 4 6.22 -22.27 4.20
C GLN A 4 5.55 -21.00 3.69
N PRO A 5 4.21 -20.94 3.69
CA PRO A 5 3.51 -19.74 3.28
C PRO A 5 3.80 -18.60 4.27
N ARG A 6 3.94 -17.38 3.74
CA ARG A 6 4.04 -16.17 4.55
C ARG A 6 2.69 -15.91 5.24
N TYR A 7 2.71 -15.23 6.38
CA TYR A 7 1.50 -14.91 7.17
C TYR A 7 0.75 -16.15 7.69
N ALA A 8 1.52 -17.18 8.08
CA ALA A 8 0.98 -18.35 8.78
C ALA A 8 0.42 -17.95 10.15
N ILE A 9 -0.84 -18.29 10.40
CA ILE A 9 -1.53 -18.08 11.67
C ILE A 9 -1.47 -19.35 12.53
N ASP A 10 -1.75 -20.50 11.91
CA ASP A 10 -1.83 -21.79 12.58
C ASP A 10 -1.45 -22.93 11.63
N THR A 11 -1.21 -24.13 12.17
CA THR A 11 -0.88 -25.33 11.40
C THR A 11 -1.64 -26.55 11.91
N ARG A 12 -2.02 -27.45 11.00
CA ARG A 12 -2.60 -28.76 11.33
C ARG A 12 -2.05 -29.85 10.44
N GLN A 13 -2.08 -31.09 10.92
CA GLN A 13 -1.81 -32.24 10.07
C GLN A 13 -2.97 -32.45 9.09
N GLY A 14 -2.64 -32.72 7.84
CA GLY A 14 -3.58 -33.12 6.80
C GLY A 14 -3.09 -34.39 6.10
N ASP A 15 -4.02 -35.14 5.54
CA ASP A 15 -3.74 -36.32 4.72
C ASP A 15 -4.18 -36.04 3.28
N CYS A 16 -3.26 -36.23 2.33
CA CYS A 16 -3.52 -36.13 0.90
C CYS A 16 -3.46 -37.53 0.28
N SER A 17 -4.42 -37.87 -0.57
CA SER A 17 -4.44 -39.15 -1.28
C SER A 17 -3.22 -39.37 -2.18
N MET A 18 -2.64 -38.28 -2.69
CA MET A 18 -1.49 -38.32 -3.61
C MET A 18 -0.14 -38.18 -2.88
N HIS A 19 -0.07 -37.31 -1.86
CA HIS A 19 1.20 -36.94 -1.21
C HIS A 19 1.33 -37.43 0.24
N GLY A 20 0.33 -38.17 0.75
CA GLY A 20 0.32 -38.66 2.13
C GLY A 20 0.18 -37.53 3.15
N ARG A 21 0.81 -37.70 4.32
CA ARG A 21 0.75 -36.73 5.43
C ARG A 21 1.50 -35.45 5.10
N TYR A 22 0.88 -34.31 5.38
CA TYR A 22 1.48 -32.99 5.20
C TYR A 22 1.04 -32.01 6.29
N THR A 23 1.82 -30.95 6.49
CA THR A 23 1.43 -29.83 7.34
C THR A 23 0.60 -28.85 6.53
N ASN A 24 -0.68 -28.75 6.83
CA ASN A 24 -1.56 -27.71 6.30
C ASN A 24 -1.39 -26.44 7.14
N THR A 25 -1.37 -25.27 6.49
CA THR A 25 -1.17 -23.98 7.15
C THR A 25 -2.39 -23.09 6.94
N LEU A 26 -2.89 -22.51 8.03
CA LEU A 26 -3.90 -21.46 8.01
C LEU A 26 -3.19 -20.14 7.75
N VAL A 27 -3.59 -19.43 6.70
CA VAL A 27 -2.90 -18.23 6.25
C VAL A 27 -3.86 -17.05 6.22
N GLU A 28 -3.40 -15.93 6.79
CA GLU A 28 -4.13 -14.66 6.79
C GLU A 28 -4.49 -14.24 5.37
N GLN A 29 -5.72 -13.75 5.17
CA GLN A 29 -6.18 -13.19 3.90
C GLN A 29 -6.43 -11.69 4.02
N PHE A 30 -5.98 -10.93 3.03
CA PHE A 30 -6.18 -9.48 3.00
C PHE A 30 -7.68 -9.15 2.83
N GLY A 31 -8.28 -8.57 3.86
CA GLY A 31 -9.68 -8.15 3.88
C GLY A 31 -10.70 -9.30 3.91
N ALA A 32 -10.26 -10.53 4.21
CA ALA A 32 -11.09 -11.73 4.21
C ALA A 32 -10.69 -12.72 5.32
N ASP A 33 -11.52 -13.73 5.54
CA ASP A 33 -11.24 -14.77 6.54
C ASP A 33 -10.02 -15.62 6.16
N PRO A 34 -9.21 -16.06 7.13
CA PRO A 34 -8.08 -16.95 6.89
C PRO A 34 -8.48 -18.25 6.18
N ILE A 35 -7.62 -18.74 5.29
CA ILE A 35 -7.86 -19.99 4.55
C ILE A 35 -6.77 -21.02 4.83
N TRP A 36 -7.17 -22.29 4.82
CA TRP A 36 -6.22 -23.41 4.84
C TRP A 36 -5.64 -23.61 3.43
N TYR A 37 -4.32 -23.55 3.29
CA TYR A 37 -3.64 -23.64 2.00
C TYR A 37 -3.72 -25.02 1.34
N GLY A 38 -4.04 -26.07 2.09
CA GLY A 38 -4.09 -27.43 1.57
C GLY A 38 -2.70 -28.01 1.31
N CYS A 39 -2.65 -29.08 0.51
CA CYS A 39 -1.42 -29.84 0.30
C CYS A 39 -0.43 -29.08 -0.60
N PRO A 40 0.81 -28.80 -0.13
CA PRO A 40 1.84 -28.17 -0.97
C PRO A 40 2.24 -29.02 -2.18
N GLY A 41 2.14 -30.35 -2.06
CA GLY A 41 2.35 -31.29 -3.16
C GLY A 41 1.32 -31.10 -4.27
N CYS A 42 0.02 -31.06 -3.93
CA CYS A 42 -1.03 -30.78 -4.91
C CYS A 42 -0.88 -29.41 -5.56
N GLU A 43 -0.49 -28.38 -4.80
CA GLU A 43 -0.21 -27.05 -5.38
C GLU A 43 0.93 -27.11 -6.40
N PHE A 44 2.00 -27.84 -6.08
CA PHE A 44 3.12 -28.05 -7.01
C PHE A 44 2.67 -28.82 -8.26
N ASP A 45 2.00 -29.96 -8.09
CA ASP A 45 1.58 -30.81 -9.20
C ASP A 45 0.59 -30.09 -10.10
N ASN A 46 -0.40 -29.38 -9.55
CA ASN A 46 -1.38 -28.64 -10.34
C ASN A 46 -0.67 -27.58 -11.19
N ARG A 47 0.26 -26.78 -10.63
CA ARG A 47 1.02 -25.78 -11.40
C ARG A 47 1.90 -26.35 -12.52
N HIS A 48 2.30 -27.61 -12.41
CA HIS A 48 3.19 -28.26 -13.39
C HIS A 48 2.48 -29.39 -14.14
N SER A 49 1.16 -29.46 -14.07
CA SER A 49 0.38 -30.49 -14.75
C SER A 49 0.60 -30.42 -16.26
N ALA A 50 0.65 -31.57 -16.92
CA ALA A 50 0.65 -31.63 -18.38
C ALA A 50 -0.70 -31.15 -18.96
N ASP A 51 -1.79 -31.38 -18.23
CA ASP A 51 -3.14 -30.91 -18.57
C ASP A 51 -3.19 -29.38 -18.46
N ILE A 52 -3.62 -28.73 -19.55
CA ILE A 52 -3.65 -27.27 -19.67
C ILE A 52 -4.64 -26.64 -18.69
N SER A 53 -5.80 -27.24 -18.47
CA SER A 53 -6.83 -26.71 -17.57
C SER A 53 -6.37 -26.81 -16.13
N VAL A 54 -5.87 -27.97 -15.72
CA VAL A 54 -5.33 -28.17 -14.36
C VAL A 54 -4.16 -27.24 -14.10
N ARG A 55 -3.28 -27.06 -15.10
CA ARG A 55 -2.15 -26.13 -15.01
C ARG A 55 -2.59 -24.69 -14.87
N ALA A 56 -3.57 -24.26 -15.66
CA ALA A 56 -4.12 -22.91 -15.58
C ALA A 56 -4.68 -22.62 -14.18
N ASP A 57 -5.50 -23.53 -13.65
CA ASP A 57 -6.08 -23.39 -12.30
C ASP A 57 -4.99 -23.38 -11.21
N GLY A 58 -3.98 -24.25 -11.32
CA GLY A 58 -2.84 -24.27 -10.40
C GLY A 58 -2.05 -22.96 -10.41
N VAL A 59 -1.81 -22.39 -11.59
CA VAL A 59 -1.13 -21.08 -11.74
C VAL A 59 -1.99 -19.96 -11.16
N LEU A 60 -3.30 -19.96 -11.38
CA LEU A 60 -4.22 -18.97 -10.83
C LEU A 60 -4.19 -18.97 -9.29
N VAL A 61 -4.37 -20.14 -8.66
CA VAL A 61 -4.33 -20.28 -7.20
C VAL A 61 -3.00 -19.79 -6.63
N HIS A 62 -1.87 -20.15 -7.26
CA HIS A 62 -0.56 -19.68 -6.83
C HIS A 62 -0.42 -18.15 -6.95
N THR A 63 -0.93 -17.59 -8.04
CA THR A 63 -0.90 -16.16 -8.32
C THR A 63 -1.74 -15.39 -7.29
N GLU A 64 -2.91 -15.89 -6.92
CA GLU A 64 -3.76 -15.33 -5.86
C GLU A 64 -3.05 -15.35 -4.50
N ARG A 65 -2.35 -16.44 -4.16
CA ARG A 65 -1.55 -16.52 -2.92
C ARG A 65 -0.43 -15.50 -2.88
N LEU A 66 0.28 -15.30 -3.99
CA LEU A 66 1.32 -14.27 -4.10
C LEU A 66 0.74 -12.87 -4.00
N LEU A 67 -0.41 -12.63 -4.63
CA LEU A 67 -1.12 -11.35 -4.55
C LEU A 67 -1.57 -11.05 -3.12
N ASN A 68 -2.14 -12.04 -2.42
CA ASN A 68 -2.51 -11.91 -1.01
C ASN A 68 -1.30 -11.51 -0.14
N ALA A 69 -0.16 -12.18 -0.31
CA ALA A 69 1.06 -11.83 0.42
C ALA A 69 1.52 -10.39 0.13
N ARG A 70 1.47 -9.94 -1.13
CA ARG A 70 1.82 -8.56 -1.50
C ARG A 70 0.86 -7.51 -0.93
N LEU A 71 -0.43 -7.83 -0.83
CA LEU A 71 -1.40 -6.94 -0.20
C LEU A 71 -1.18 -6.86 1.31
N LEU A 72 -0.86 -7.97 1.99
CA LEU A 72 -0.49 -7.95 3.41
C LEU A 72 0.83 -7.20 3.66
N ASP A 73 1.81 -7.34 2.76
CA ASP A 73 3.08 -6.59 2.77
C ASP A 73 2.88 -5.07 2.68
N SER A 74 1.75 -4.63 2.13
CA SER A 74 1.47 -3.21 1.99
C SER A 74 1.18 -2.50 3.30
N CYS A 75 0.98 -3.24 4.40
CA CYS A 75 0.66 -2.69 5.72
C CYS A 75 -0.60 -1.79 5.75
N ILE A 76 -1.52 -1.93 4.78
CA ILE A 76 -2.83 -1.26 4.84
C ILE A 76 -3.55 -1.74 6.11
N PRO A 77 -3.97 -0.83 7.02
CA PRO A 77 -4.62 -1.20 8.26
C PRO A 77 -5.92 -1.98 8.00
N ALA A 78 -6.25 -2.95 8.86
CA ALA A 78 -7.43 -3.81 8.74
C ALA A 78 -8.73 -3.05 8.38
N ARG A 79 -8.94 -1.87 9.00
CA ARG A 79 -10.09 -1.00 8.75
C ARG A 79 -10.24 -0.55 7.29
N PHE A 80 -9.16 -0.50 6.53
CA PHE A 80 -9.10 -0.02 5.14
C PHE A 80 -8.88 -1.13 4.11
N GLN A 81 -8.75 -2.39 4.53
CA GLN A 81 -8.54 -3.51 3.59
C GLN A 81 -9.74 -3.77 2.66
N GLN A 82 -10.93 -3.31 3.07
CA GLN A 82 -12.14 -3.32 2.24
C GLN A 82 -12.38 -2.00 1.52
N SER A 83 -11.51 -1.00 1.63
CA SER A 83 -11.69 0.31 0.97
C SER A 83 -11.19 0.25 -0.47
N THR A 84 -12.11 0.10 -1.43
CA THR A 84 -11.78 -0.06 -2.86
C THR A 84 -12.24 1.13 -3.70
N LEU A 85 -11.78 1.20 -4.95
CA LEU A 85 -12.23 2.25 -5.88
C LEU A 85 -13.67 1.99 -6.33
N GLU A 86 -14.09 0.72 -6.38
CA GLU A 86 -15.43 0.29 -6.77
C GLU A 86 -16.48 0.63 -5.71
N ASN A 87 -16.12 0.61 -4.42
CA ASN A 87 -17.04 0.94 -3.33
C ASN A 87 -16.94 2.39 -2.84
N TRP A 88 -16.18 3.25 -3.55
CA TRP A 88 -16.21 4.68 -3.35
C TRP A 88 -17.57 5.26 -3.76
N LYS A 89 -18.22 5.97 -2.85
CA LYS A 89 -19.54 6.58 -3.09
C LYS A 89 -19.40 8.07 -3.37
N ALA A 90 -19.38 8.43 -4.65
CA ALA A 90 -19.45 9.83 -5.06
C ALA A 90 -20.88 10.40 -4.87
N GLY A 91 -21.91 9.61 -5.19
CA GLY A 91 -23.27 10.15 -5.31
C GLY A 91 -23.32 11.25 -6.36
N ASP A 92 -24.15 12.27 -6.13
CA ASP A 92 -24.28 13.44 -7.02
C ASP A 92 -23.27 14.56 -6.70
N ASP A 93 -22.21 14.27 -5.94
CA ASP A 93 -21.21 15.25 -5.52
C ASP A 93 -20.05 15.33 -6.52
N ASP A 94 -20.01 16.41 -7.31
CA ASP A 94 -18.98 16.69 -8.30
C ASP A 94 -17.55 16.73 -7.72
N ALA A 95 -17.38 17.13 -6.45
CA ALA A 95 -16.07 17.14 -5.82
C ALA A 95 -15.60 15.71 -5.49
N LYS A 96 -16.50 14.83 -5.04
CA LYS A 96 -16.20 13.40 -4.85
C LYS A 96 -15.98 12.68 -6.17
N ALA A 97 -16.74 13.01 -7.22
CA ALA A 97 -16.56 12.46 -8.56
C ALA A 97 -15.19 12.84 -9.14
N ARG A 98 -14.76 14.10 -8.96
CA ARG A 98 -13.41 14.54 -9.34
C ARG A 98 -12.32 13.83 -8.57
N ALA A 99 -12.46 13.66 -7.26
CA ALA A 99 -11.49 12.93 -6.46
C ALA A 99 -11.36 11.48 -6.93
N TRP A 100 -12.49 10.82 -7.20
CA TRP A 100 -12.51 9.48 -7.79
C TRP A 100 -11.81 9.45 -9.15
N SER A 101 -12.10 10.39 -10.05
CA SER A 101 -11.46 10.49 -11.38
C SER A 101 -9.95 10.70 -11.30
N VAL A 102 -9.46 11.50 -10.33
CA VAL A 102 -8.02 11.64 -10.08
C VAL A 102 -7.41 10.31 -9.62
N ALA A 103 -8.09 9.60 -8.72
CA ALA A 103 -7.60 8.33 -8.21
C ALA A 103 -7.59 7.23 -9.27
N THR A 104 -8.67 7.06 -10.03
CA THR A 104 -8.76 6.07 -11.11
C THR A 104 -7.78 6.40 -12.22
N GLY A 105 -7.75 7.66 -12.69
CA GLY A 105 -6.81 8.09 -13.73
C GLY A 105 -5.35 7.90 -13.33
N PHE A 106 -4.99 8.12 -12.06
CA PHE A 106 -3.64 7.84 -11.58
C PHE A 106 -3.30 6.34 -11.64
N VAL A 107 -4.23 5.48 -11.24
CA VAL A 107 -4.03 4.02 -11.23
C VAL A 107 -3.99 3.44 -12.64
N GLU A 108 -4.90 3.88 -13.53
CA GLU A 108 -4.94 3.48 -14.93
C GLU A 108 -3.65 3.88 -15.67
N ALA A 109 -3.14 5.09 -15.40
CA ALA A 109 -1.87 5.56 -15.93
C ALA A 109 -0.67 5.24 -15.03
N PHE A 110 -0.76 4.26 -14.12
CA PHE A 110 0.29 4.04 -13.11
C PHE A 110 1.67 3.76 -13.72
N ALA A 111 1.76 3.01 -14.81
CA ALA A 111 3.04 2.74 -15.46
C ALA A 111 3.72 4.05 -15.93
N GLU A 112 2.98 4.95 -16.57
CA GLU A 112 3.49 6.26 -16.98
C GLU A 112 3.82 7.15 -15.79
N ASN A 113 2.96 7.15 -14.78
CA ASN A 113 3.16 7.92 -13.55
C ASN A 113 4.39 7.44 -12.78
N TYR A 114 4.65 6.13 -12.77
CA TYR A 114 5.85 5.53 -12.20
C TYR A 114 7.11 5.94 -12.97
N GLN A 115 7.12 5.83 -14.29
CA GLN A 115 8.28 6.28 -15.10
C GLN A 115 8.57 7.77 -14.95
N ALA A 116 7.54 8.59 -14.77
CA ALA A 116 7.69 10.02 -14.56
C ALA A 116 7.90 10.43 -13.09
N GLY A 117 7.77 9.51 -12.11
CA GLY A 117 7.81 9.83 -10.68
C GLY A 117 6.67 10.72 -10.19
N ARG A 118 5.51 10.73 -10.87
CA ARG A 118 4.38 11.61 -10.53
C ARG A 118 3.75 11.21 -9.19
N CYS A 119 3.62 12.19 -8.31
CA CYS A 119 3.04 12.02 -6.98
C CYS A 119 1.59 12.51 -6.93
N VAL A 120 0.88 12.16 -5.86
CA VAL A 120 -0.49 12.63 -5.60
C VAL A 120 -0.58 13.15 -4.16
N MET A 121 -1.19 14.31 -3.97
CA MET A 121 -1.54 14.85 -2.66
C MET A 121 -3.06 14.88 -2.51
N LEU A 122 -3.58 14.15 -1.52
CA LEU A 122 -4.98 14.18 -1.12
C LEU A 122 -5.10 15.06 0.13
N LEU A 123 -5.68 16.25 -0.03
CA LEU A 123 -5.73 17.29 1.00
C LEU A 123 -7.17 17.65 1.36
N GLY A 124 -7.49 17.83 2.64
CA GLY A 124 -8.82 18.31 3.06
C GLY A 124 -9.23 17.80 4.43
N GLN A 125 -10.38 18.23 4.94
CA GLN A 125 -10.76 17.99 6.34
C GLN A 125 -10.89 16.50 6.71
N VAL A 126 -10.88 16.22 8.02
CA VAL A 126 -11.06 14.86 8.58
C VAL A 126 -12.42 14.30 8.14
N GLY A 127 -12.47 12.99 7.87
CA GLY A 127 -13.73 12.31 7.56
C GLY A 127 -14.24 12.49 6.13
N THR A 128 -13.42 13.03 5.23
CA THR A 128 -13.77 13.22 3.80
C THR A 128 -13.44 12.02 2.90
N GLY A 129 -12.80 10.97 3.42
CA GLY A 129 -12.49 9.74 2.67
C GLY A 129 -11.10 9.69 2.01
N LYS A 130 -10.18 10.62 2.34
CA LYS A 130 -8.83 10.64 1.76
C LYS A 130 -8.04 9.33 1.98
N THR A 131 -8.03 8.82 3.21
CA THR A 131 -7.36 7.54 3.52
C THR A 131 -7.98 6.38 2.75
N HIS A 132 -9.33 6.32 2.67
CA HIS A 132 -10.03 5.31 1.85
C HIS A 132 -9.50 5.35 0.41
N LEU A 133 -9.46 6.53 -0.19
CA LEU A 133 -9.05 6.67 -1.59
C LEU A 133 -7.57 6.34 -1.78
N ALA A 134 -6.69 6.77 -0.88
CA ALA A 134 -5.26 6.45 -0.94
C ALA A 134 -5.00 4.95 -0.79
N THR A 135 -5.64 4.29 0.18
CA THR A 135 -5.54 2.84 0.32
C THR A 135 -6.12 2.15 -0.90
N ALA A 136 -7.30 2.57 -1.39
CA ALA A 136 -7.93 2.03 -2.58
C ALA A 136 -7.04 2.10 -3.83
N MET A 137 -6.34 3.21 -4.03
CA MET A 137 -5.34 3.36 -5.10
C MET A 137 -4.17 2.37 -4.90
N LEU A 138 -3.63 2.29 -3.69
CA LEU A 138 -2.51 1.40 -3.36
C LEU A 138 -2.84 -0.07 -3.62
N GLN A 139 -3.97 -0.56 -3.10
CA GLN A 139 -4.42 -1.93 -3.36
C GLN A 139 -4.74 -2.16 -4.84
N GLN A 140 -5.33 -1.21 -5.57
CA GLN A 140 -5.61 -1.41 -6.99
C GLN A 140 -4.32 -1.53 -7.81
N VAL A 141 -3.30 -0.74 -7.52
CA VAL A 141 -1.97 -0.86 -8.12
C VAL A 141 -1.36 -2.23 -7.83
N ILE A 142 -1.41 -2.70 -6.58
CA ILE A 142 -0.88 -4.02 -6.21
C ILE A 142 -1.67 -5.14 -6.90
N ARG A 143 -2.99 -5.05 -7.00
CA ARG A 143 -3.84 -6.05 -7.68
C ARG A 143 -3.53 -6.14 -9.17
N TYR A 144 -3.32 -5.01 -9.83
CA TYR A 144 -3.09 -4.99 -11.28
C TYR A 144 -1.65 -5.32 -11.66
N PHE A 145 -0.67 -4.73 -10.96
CA PHE A 145 0.75 -4.84 -11.32
C PHE A 145 1.55 -5.79 -10.41
N GLY A 146 0.96 -6.32 -9.34
CA GLY A 146 1.67 -7.13 -8.36
C GLY A 146 2.33 -8.37 -8.97
N ASN A 147 1.68 -9.01 -9.94
CA ASN A 147 2.26 -10.16 -10.64
C ASN A 147 3.51 -9.82 -11.46
N GLN A 148 3.71 -8.55 -11.79
CA GLN A 148 4.91 -8.02 -12.44
C GLN A 148 6.00 -7.61 -11.42
N GLY A 149 5.77 -7.84 -10.13
CA GLY A 149 6.71 -7.50 -9.05
C GLY A 149 6.48 -6.14 -8.41
N VAL A 150 5.43 -5.41 -8.81
CA VAL A 150 5.11 -4.11 -8.19
C VAL A 150 4.68 -4.30 -6.74
N THR A 151 5.24 -3.47 -5.87
CA THR A 151 5.03 -3.47 -4.43
C THR A 151 4.54 -2.11 -3.97
N GLY A 152 3.72 -2.10 -2.94
CA GLY A 152 3.22 -0.88 -2.32
C GLY A 152 3.43 -0.91 -0.82
N LEU A 153 3.47 0.26 -0.18
CA LEU A 153 3.52 0.39 1.28
C LEU A 153 2.63 1.54 1.74
N TYR A 154 1.88 1.30 2.81
CA TYR A 154 1.15 2.28 3.58
C TYR A 154 1.88 2.52 4.90
N VAL A 155 2.07 3.79 5.24
CA VAL A 155 2.64 4.19 6.53
C VAL A 155 2.08 5.56 6.93
N THR A 156 2.00 5.85 8.22
CA THR A 156 1.69 7.20 8.68
C THR A 156 2.98 8.02 8.82
N ALA A 157 2.91 9.34 8.67
CA ALA A 157 4.05 10.23 8.90
C ALA A 157 4.66 10.01 10.29
N GLY A 158 3.82 9.86 11.32
CA GLY A 158 4.25 9.52 12.68
C GLY A 158 4.91 8.14 12.79
N GLY A 159 4.47 7.16 11.99
CA GLY A 159 5.08 5.83 11.88
C GLY A 159 6.49 5.87 11.28
N ILE A 160 6.70 6.69 10.24
CA ILE A 160 8.04 6.94 9.67
C ILE A 160 8.97 7.52 10.74
N ILE A 161 8.54 8.63 11.37
CA ILE A 161 9.33 9.34 12.40
C ILE A 161 9.70 8.38 13.54
N ARG A 162 8.75 7.56 14.00
CA ARG A 162 8.97 6.58 15.06
C ARG A 162 9.99 5.51 14.66
N SER A 163 9.86 4.97 13.44
CA SER A 163 10.75 3.94 12.92
C SER A 163 12.21 4.42 12.87
N VAL A 164 12.43 5.70 12.51
CA VAL A 164 13.78 6.30 12.54
C VAL A 164 14.26 6.52 13.98
N LYS A 165 13.42 7.09 14.86
CA LYS A 165 13.77 7.29 16.29
C LYS A 165 14.18 6.00 16.99
N GLU A 166 13.54 4.87 16.66
CA GLU A 166 13.86 3.55 17.23
C GLU A 166 15.28 3.07 16.88
N THR A 167 15.91 3.61 15.82
CA THR A 167 17.27 3.22 15.42
C THR A 167 18.36 3.80 16.32
N PHE A 168 18.11 4.94 16.98
CA PHE A 168 19.11 5.61 17.83
C PHE A 168 19.48 4.84 19.10
N GLY A 169 18.72 3.79 19.45
CA GLY A 169 18.98 2.92 20.60
C GLY A 169 19.23 1.45 20.25
N SER A 170 19.28 1.07 18.97
CA SER A 170 19.34 -0.33 18.54
C SER A 170 20.50 -0.59 17.58
N GLN A 171 21.32 -1.60 17.89
CA GLN A 171 22.35 -2.08 16.95
C GLN A 171 21.78 -2.94 15.81
N ALA A 172 20.56 -3.45 15.94
CA ALA A 172 19.96 -4.40 15.00
C ALA A 172 19.21 -3.73 13.83
N LYS A 173 18.75 -2.48 14.01
CA LYS A 173 18.08 -1.69 12.97
C LYS A 173 18.86 -0.40 12.74
N THR A 174 19.43 -0.28 11.54
CA THR A 174 20.10 0.95 11.12
C THR A 174 19.11 1.90 10.45
N GLU A 175 19.34 3.19 10.61
CA GLU A 175 18.59 4.25 9.93
C GLU A 175 18.57 4.05 8.40
N SER A 176 19.71 3.67 7.81
CA SER A 176 19.81 3.38 6.38
C SER A 176 18.87 2.26 5.92
N LYS A 177 18.65 1.23 6.75
CA LYS A 177 17.70 0.16 6.42
C LYS A 177 16.26 0.65 6.49
N VAL A 178 15.91 1.45 7.49
CA VAL A 178 14.57 2.05 7.61
C VAL A 178 14.25 2.90 6.38
N TYR A 179 15.17 3.76 5.96
CA TYR A 179 14.98 4.54 4.74
C TYR A 179 14.92 3.67 3.49
N ALA A 180 15.75 2.64 3.37
CA ALA A 180 15.68 1.69 2.25
C ALA A 180 14.31 0.99 2.17
N ASP A 181 13.72 0.60 3.29
CA ASP A 181 12.40 -0.03 3.36
C ASP A 181 11.26 0.94 2.99
N LEU A 182 11.43 2.25 3.24
CA LEU A 182 10.46 3.29 2.87
C LEU A 182 10.62 3.79 1.42
N ILE A 183 11.84 3.79 0.91
CA ILE A 183 12.17 4.22 -0.46
C ILE A 183 11.98 3.06 -1.45
N GLY A 184 12.19 1.81 -1.01
CA GLY A 184 12.13 0.59 -1.83
C GLY A 184 10.83 0.40 -2.62
N PRO A 185 9.64 0.46 -1.98
CA PRO A 185 8.36 0.18 -2.63
C PRO A 185 8.07 1.05 -3.84
N HIS A 186 7.42 0.48 -4.86
CA HIS A 186 7.10 1.18 -6.10
C HIS A 186 6.09 2.31 -5.88
N LEU A 187 5.16 2.13 -4.93
CA LEU A 187 4.22 3.15 -4.50
C LEU A 187 4.22 3.24 -2.97
N LEU A 188 4.36 4.45 -2.44
CA LEU A 188 4.27 4.72 -0.99
C LEU A 188 3.06 5.62 -0.72
N VAL A 189 2.22 5.22 0.22
CA VAL A 189 1.22 6.09 0.84
C VAL A 189 1.77 6.57 2.17
N ILE A 190 1.89 7.90 2.34
CA ILE A 190 2.18 8.54 3.61
C ILE A 190 0.90 9.21 4.10
N ASP A 191 0.25 8.61 5.09
CA ASP A 191 -0.97 9.15 5.71
C ASP A 191 -0.67 10.04 6.91
N GLU A 192 -1.64 10.86 7.30
CA GLU A 192 -1.64 11.71 8.48
C GLU A 192 -0.48 12.72 8.52
N VAL A 193 0.00 13.14 7.35
CA VAL A 193 1.02 14.17 7.25
C VAL A 193 0.46 15.47 7.82
N GLY A 194 1.17 16.09 8.75
CA GLY A 194 0.78 17.33 9.40
C GLY A 194 0.20 17.17 10.81
N LEU A 195 0.03 15.95 11.32
CA LEU A 195 -0.35 15.71 12.72
C LEU A 195 0.84 15.71 13.70
N GLN A 196 2.06 15.66 13.18
CA GLN A 196 3.29 15.73 13.97
C GLN A 196 3.58 17.16 14.49
N ASN A 197 4.48 17.27 15.46
CA ASN A 197 4.82 18.54 16.11
C ASN A 197 5.58 19.51 15.19
N GLY A 198 6.05 19.04 14.03
CA GLY A 198 6.73 19.86 13.03
C GLY A 198 8.14 20.27 13.46
N THR A 199 8.77 19.48 14.33
CA THR A 199 10.16 19.70 14.74
C THR A 199 11.09 19.57 13.53
N ASP A 200 12.27 20.21 13.58
CA ASP A 200 13.23 20.15 12.48
C ASP A 200 13.67 18.72 12.18
N PHE A 201 13.78 17.88 13.21
CA PHE A 201 14.02 16.44 13.06
C PHE A 201 12.91 15.75 12.26
N GLU A 202 11.63 15.98 12.61
CA GLU A 202 10.50 15.36 11.91
C GLU A 202 10.40 15.81 10.45
N ARG A 203 10.67 17.09 10.19
CA ARG A 203 10.77 17.64 8.83
C ARG A 203 11.89 16.98 8.04
N GLN A 204 13.07 16.85 8.66
CA GLN A 204 14.22 16.21 8.03
C GLN A 204 13.93 14.76 7.66
N VAL A 205 13.36 13.97 8.58
CA VAL A 205 13.02 12.56 8.33
C VAL A 205 12.04 12.42 7.14
N LEU A 206 10.97 13.21 7.12
CA LEU A 206 10.00 13.18 6.01
C LEU A 206 10.65 13.63 4.70
N PHE A 207 11.50 14.66 4.75
CA PHE A 207 12.24 15.15 3.60
C PHE A 207 13.19 14.08 3.04
N GLU A 208 13.89 13.33 3.87
CA GLU A 208 14.81 12.28 3.43
C GLU A 208 14.08 11.16 2.68
N VAL A 209 12.92 10.71 3.18
CA VAL A 209 12.08 9.73 2.47
C VAL A 209 11.63 10.29 1.12
N ILE A 210 11.08 11.50 1.09
CA ILE A 210 10.56 12.12 -0.14
C ILE A 210 11.68 12.37 -1.14
N ASN A 211 12.84 12.84 -0.69
CA ASN A 211 13.99 13.08 -1.53
C ASN A 211 14.51 11.77 -2.15
N GLY A 212 14.72 10.73 -1.34
CA GLY A 212 15.23 9.46 -1.84
C GLY A 212 14.27 8.80 -2.83
N ARG A 213 12.95 8.96 -2.64
CA ARG A 213 11.95 8.51 -3.61
C ARG A 213 11.94 9.35 -4.88
N TYR A 214 12.05 10.67 -4.75
CA TYR A 214 12.15 11.59 -5.88
C TYR A 214 13.36 11.28 -6.77
N GLU A 215 14.54 11.08 -6.16
CA GLU A 215 15.78 10.72 -6.87
C GLU A 215 15.68 9.40 -7.63
N GLN A 216 14.80 8.50 -7.18
CA GLN A 216 14.54 7.19 -7.80
C GLN A 216 13.28 7.17 -8.68
N LEU A 217 12.66 8.32 -8.94
CA LEU A 217 11.41 8.44 -9.71
C LEU A 217 10.27 7.59 -9.14
N LYS A 218 10.22 7.40 -7.82
CA LYS A 218 9.20 6.55 -7.18
C LYS A 218 8.01 7.39 -6.70
N PRO A 219 6.80 7.19 -7.25
CA PRO A 219 5.59 7.89 -6.84
C PRO A 219 5.28 7.79 -5.35
N THR A 220 4.74 8.87 -4.80
CA THR A 220 4.25 8.94 -3.42
C THR A 220 2.86 9.55 -3.38
N ILE A 221 1.95 8.92 -2.65
CA ILE A 221 0.64 9.47 -2.31
C ILE A 221 0.73 10.05 -0.90
N VAL A 222 0.52 11.34 -0.76
CA VAL A 222 0.48 12.02 0.54
C VAL A 222 -0.96 12.32 0.92
N VAL A 223 -1.35 11.95 2.13
CA VAL A 223 -2.66 12.27 2.69
C VAL A 223 -2.49 13.20 3.88
N SER A 224 -3.21 14.32 3.86
CA SER A 224 -3.11 15.34 4.91
C SER A 224 -4.42 16.07 5.15
N ASN A 225 -4.65 16.47 6.40
CA ASN A 225 -5.75 17.37 6.76
C ASN A 225 -5.41 18.85 6.56
N LEU A 226 -4.16 19.15 6.22
CA LEU A 226 -3.65 20.51 6.04
C LEU A 226 -4.00 21.07 4.66
N SER A 227 -4.07 22.40 4.56
CA SER A 227 -4.02 23.08 3.27
C SER A 227 -2.64 22.89 2.64
N ILE A 228 -2.50 23.17 1.34
CA ILE A 228 -1.19 23.11 0.69
C ILE A 228 -0.18 24.06 1.33
N THR A 229 -0.62 25.22 1.79
CA THR A 229 0.22 26.22 2.46
C THR A 229 0.71 25.70 3.80
N ASP A 230 -0.18 25.10 4.59
CA ASP A 230 0.17 24.53 5.90
C ASP A 230 1.04 23.27 5.75
N LEU A 231 0.80 22.48 4.70
CA LEU A 231 1.63 21.31 4.38
C LEU A 231 3.08 21.72 4.10
N LYS A 232 3.29 22.82 3.37
CA LYS A 232 4.63 23.39 3.14
C LYS A 232 5.31 23.80 4.45
N MET A 233 4.59 24.41 5.37
CA MET A 233 5.12 24.77 6.70
C MET A 233 5.45 23.52 7.53
N SER A 234 4.71 22.44 7.33
CA SER A 234 4.87 21.19 8.09
C SER A 234 6.01 20.30 7.55
N MET A 235 6.19 20.21 6.24
CA MET A 235 7.18 19.33 5.59
C MET A 235 8.41 20.05 5.03
N GLY A 236 8.34 21.37 4.90
CA GLY A 236 9.30 22.19 4.17
C GLY A 236 8.95 22.34 2.70
N ASP A 237 9.22 23.52 2.14
CA ASP A 237 8.90 23.87 0.74
C ASP A 237 9.48 22.88 -0.26
N ARG A 238 10.73 22.45 -0.05
CA ARG A 238 11.44 21.53 -0.96
C ARG A 238 10.77 20.16 -1.05
N ALA A 239 10.20 19.66 0.04
CA ALA A 239 9.50 18.37 0.03
C ALA A 239 8.21 18.47 -0.82
N VAL A 240 7.43 19.53 -0.61
CA VAL A 240 6.20 19.78 -1.38
C VAL A 240 6.49 20.08 -2.85
N ASP A 241 7.58 20.78 -3.14
CA ASP A 241 8.00 21.07 -4.51
C ASP A 241 8.32 19.78 -5.29
N ARG A 242 9.06 18.83 -4.70
CA ARG A 242 9.30 17.51 -5.29
C ARG A 242 8.04 16.69 -5.50
N LEU A 243 7.07 16.80 -4.60
CA LEU A 243 5.77 16.14 -4.77
C LEU A 243 4.93 16.77 -5.90
N ARG A 244 5.23 18.00 -6.32
CA ARG A 244 4.55 18.70 -7.41
C ARG A 244 5.27 18.59 -8.74
N ASP A 245 6.55 18.23 -8.73
CA ASP A 245 7.35 18.11 -9.94
C ASP A 245 6.73 17.12 -10.93
N ARG A 246 7.02 17.32 -12.22
CA ARG A 246 6.59 16.49 -13.36
C ARG A 246 5.06 16.27 -13.46
N GLY A 247 4.28 17.19 -12.92
CA GLY A 247 2.82 17.16 -12.95
C GLY A 247 2.19 16.43 -11.76
N GLY A 248 2.82 16.52 -10.58
CA GLY A 248 2.24 16.00 -9.35
C GLY A 248 0.84 16.54 -9.09
N LEU A 249 -0.11 15.64 -8.81
CA LEU A 249 -1.53 15.97 -8.71
C LEU A 249 -1.86 16.46 -7.29
N VAL A 250 -2.65 17.52 -7.18
CA VAL A 250 -3.22 17.97 -5.90
C VAL A 250 -4.73 17.86 -5.96
N CYS A 251 -5.29 16.93 -5.20
CA CYS A 251 -6.73 16.74 -5.08
C CYS A 251 -7.21 17.28 -3.73
N VAL A 252 -8.11 18.28 -3.76
CA VAL A 252 -8.63 18.92 -2.56
C VAL A 252 -10.05 18.45 -2.25
N PHE A 253 -10.25 17.88 -1.07
CA PHE A 253 -11.48 17.33 -0.54
C PHE A 253 -12.23 18.44 0.22
N ARG A 254 -13.23 19.04 -0.44
CA ARG A 254 -13.95 20.24 0.05
C ARG A 254 -15.38 19.98 0.56
N TRP A 255 -15.76 18.73 0.77
CA TRP A 255 -17.09 18.36 1.27
C TRP A 255 -17.10 18.09 2.78
N PRO A 256 -18.28 18.12 3.44
CA PRO A 256 -18.41 17.81 4.87
C PRO A 256 -17.98 16.37 5.22
N SER A 257 -17.60 16.16 6.48
CA SER A 257 -17.25 14.84 7.01
C SER A 257 -18.43 13.87 6.90
N ALA A 258 -18.20 12.69 6.32
CA ALA A 258 -19.19 11.61 6.27
C ALA A 258 -19.47 10.98 7.65
N ARG A 259 -18.63 11.25 8.66
CA ARG A 259 -18.77 10.70 10.02
C ARG A 259 -19.69 11.54 10.92
N GLY A 260 -20.12 12.72 10.47
CA GLY A 260 -20.99 13.63 11.25
C GLY A 260 -22.48 13.53 10.91
N ALA A 261 -22.88 12.54 10.11
CA ALA A 261 -24.27 12.32 9.70
C ALA A 261 -24.93 11.12 10.42
N ALA A 262 -24.41 10.73 11.59
CA ALA A 262 -24.95 9.69 12.46
C ALA A 262 -25.60 10.32 13.71
#